data_AF-A0A3D3X823-F1
#
_entry.id   AF-A0A3D3X823-F1
#
_cell.length_a   1.000
_cell.length_b   1.000
_cell.length_c   1.000
_cell.angle_alpha   90.00
_cell.angle_beta   90.00
_cell.angle_gamma   90.00
#
_symmetry.space_group_name_H-M   'P 1'
#
loop_
_entity.id
_entity.type
_entity.pdbx_description
1 polymer ?
#
loop_
_entity_poly.entity_id
_entity_poly.type
_entity_poly.pdbx_seq_one_letter_code
_entity_poly.pdbx_strand_id
1 'polypeptide(L)' 'FHCNGWCFTWGVSAMGATHVCLRKFDPASVFRLIEEHGVTHQCGAPIILNAMANVP' A
#
# COMPACT_ATOMS: atom_id res chain seq x y z
N PHE A 1 13.38 -9.82 3.63
CA PHE A 1 11.94 -9.62 3.84
C PHE A 1 11.65 -8.14 4.16
N HIS A 2 11.96 -7.24 3.21
CA HIS A 2 11.45 -5.84 3.19
C HIS A 2 11.83 -5.09 1.89
N CYS A 3 12.17 -5.80 0.80
CA CYS A 3 12.55 -5.14 -0.46
C CYS A 3 11.36 -4.35 -1.05
N ASN A 4 10.13 -4.87 -0.90
CA ASN A 4 8.90 -4.17 -1.28
C ASN A 4 8.62 -2.93 -0.41
N GLY A 5 9.07 -2.86 0.85
CA GLY A 5 8.87 -1.64 1.64
C GLY A 5 9.98 -0.61 1.46
N TRP A 6 11.21 -1.02 1.13
CA TRP A 6 12.35 -0.11 0.96
C TRP A 6 12.45 0.45 -0.45
N CYS A 7 12.46 -0.40 -1.49
CA CYS A 7 12.64 0.08 -2.86
C CYS A 7 11.42 0.86 -3.35
N PHE A 8 10.21 0.40 -3.03
CA PHE A 8 9.00 1.06 -3.49
C PHE A 8 8.82 2.43 -2.85
N THR A 9 9.02 2.57 -1.53
CA THR A 9 8.94 3.88 -0.89
C THR A 9 10.03 4.82 -1.39
N TRP A 10 11.24 4.33 -1.66
CA TRP A 10 12.30 5.15 -2.25
C TRP A 10 11.95 5.58 -3.67
N GLY A 11 11.37 4.70 -4.49
CA GLY A 11 10.88 5.03 -5.82
C GLY A 11 9.77 6.09 -5.80
N VAL A 12 8.80 5.96 -4.88
CA VAL A 12 7.74 6.97 -4.66
C VAL A 12 8.38 8.32 -4.29
N SER A 13 9.33 8.34 -3.35
CA SER A 13 10.03 9.58 -2.96
C SER A 13 10.88 10.18 -4.09
N ALA A 14 11.61 9.35 -4.84
CA ALA A 14 12.46 9.80 -5.95
C ALA A 14 11.65 10.45 -7.08
N MET A 15 10.41 10.01 -7.30
CA MET A 15 9.48 10.60 -8.26
C MET A 15 8.72 11.81 -7.69
N GLY A 16 8.94 12.20 -6.44
CA GLY A 16 8.18 13.26 -5.76
C GLY A 16 6.71 12.91 -5.55
N ALA A 17 6.37 11.62 -5.51
CA ALA A 17 5.00 11.15 -5.33
C ALA A 17 4.57 11.18 -3.85
N THR A 18 3.28 10.98 -3.60
CA THR A 18 2.69 11.04 -2.26
C THR A 18 2.64 9.66 -1.61
N HIS A 19 3.09 9.58 -0.36
CA HIS A 19 2.94 8.39 0.47
C HIS A 19 1.63 8.45 1.26
N VAL A 20 0.80 7.41 1.13
CA VAL A 20 -0.39 7.22 1.97
C VAL A 20 -0.06 6.19 3.02
N CYS A 21 0.07 6.63 4.28
CA CYS A 21 0.59 5.80 5.37
C CYS A 21 -0.52 5.37 6.33
N LEU A 22 -0.57 4.07 6.64
CA LEU A 22 -1.42 3.49 7.67
C LEU A 22 -0.59 3.08 8.88
N ARG A 23 -1.07 3.37 10.09
CA ARG A 23 -0.38 2.98 11.34
C ARG A 23 -0.38 1.47 11.57
N LYS A 24 -1.43 0.79 11.13
CA LYS A 24 -1.60 -0.66 11.21
C LYS A 24 -2.33 -1.14 9.95
N PHE A 25 -1.94 -2.30 9.43
CA PHE A 25 -2.62 -2.91 8.31
C PHE A 25 -4.03 -3.35 8.70
N ASP A 26 -5.00 -2.93 7.91
CA ASP A 26 -6.41 -3.32 7.95
C ASP A 26 -6.95 -3.24 6.50
N PRO A 27 -7.42 -4.35 5.90
CA PRO A 27 -7.83 -4.36 4.49
C PRO A 27 -8.93 -3.34 4.14
N ALA A 28 -9.94 -3.19 4.99
CA ALA A 28 -11.03 -2.24 4.76
C ALA A 28 -10.52 -0.79 4.74
N SER A 29 -9.63 -0.44 5.68
CA SER A 29 -8.97 0.86 5.71
C SER A 29 -8.08 1.08 4.48
N VAL A 30 -7.41 0.05 3.96
CA VAL A 30 -6.61 0.16 2.73
C VAL A 30 -7.48 0.52 1.54
N PHE A 31 -8.58 -0.20 1.30
CA PHE A 31 -9.48 0.11 0.18
C PHE A 31 -10.09 1.52 0.29
N ARG A 32 -10.54 1.90 1.48
CA ARG A 32 -11.05 3.26 1.72
C ARG A 32 -10.01 4.33 1.37
N LEU A 33 -8.77 4.16 1.83
CA LEU A 33 -7.71 5.14 1.55
C LEU A 33 -7.25 5.14 0.10
N ILE A 34 -7.34 4.01 -0.61
CA ILE A 34 -7.09 3.93 -2.04
C ILE A 34 -8.09 4.83 -2.79
N GLU A 35 -9.38 4.72 -2.49
CA GLU A 35 -10.40 5.58 -3.11
C GLU A 35 -10.27 7.05 -2.69
N GLU A 36 -10.12 7.31 -1.39
CA GLU A 36 -10.07 8.67 -0.83
C GLU A 36 -8.89 9.49 -1.37
N HIS A 37 -7.73 8.86 -1.56
CA HIS A 37 -6.52 9.55 -2.00
C HIS A 37 -6.13 9.27 -3.47
N GLY A 38 -6.92 8.47 -4.19
CA GLY A 38 -6.62 8.11 -5.58
C GLY A 38 -5.29 7.38 -5.73
N VAL A 39 -5.01 6.38 -4.89
CA VAL A 39 -3.74 5.64 -4.92
C VAL A 39 -3.59 4.91 -6.27
N THR A 40 -2.51 5.22 -6.99
CA THR A 40 -2.25 4.68 -8.35
C THR A 40 -1.31 3.47 -8.35
N HIS A 41 -0.47 3.33 -7.34
CA HIS A 41 0.51 2.26 -7.25
C HIS A 41 0.56 1.73 -5.82
N GLN A 42 0.59 0.40 -5.70
CA GLN A 42 0.80 -0.29 -4.42
C GLN A 42 1.67 -1.52 -4.63
N CYS A 43 2.32 -1.98 -3.56
CA CYS A 43 3.01 -3.26 -3.55
C CYS A 43 2.83 -3.92 -2.18
N GLY A 44 2.89 -5.24 -2.13
CA GLY A 44 2.67 -6.00 -0.90
C GLY A 44 3.26 -7.40 -0.99
N ALA A 45 3.43 -8.04 0.17
CA ALA A 45 3.73 -9.47 0.21
C ALA A 45 2.47 -10.28 -0.20
N PRO A 46 2.61 -11.50 -0.74
CA PRO A 46 1.46 -12.32 -1.13
C PRO A 46 0.40 -12.48 -0.03
N ILE A 47 0.81 -12.57 1.23
CA ILE A 47 -0.11 -12.66 2.38
C ILE A 47 -0.99 -11.41 2.56
N ILE A 48 -0.44 -10.22 2.28
CA ILE A 48 -1.16 -8.94 2.34
C ILE A 48 -2.18 -8.88 1.19
N LEU A 49 -1.75 -9.23 -0.02
CA LEU A 49 -2.62 -9.24 -1.20
C LEU A 49 -3.75 -10.26 -1.05
N ASN A 50 -3.48 -11.43 -0.47
CA ASN A 50 -4.49 -12.44 -0.19
C ASN A 50 -5.49 -11.95 0.87
N ALA A 51 -5.02 -11.30 1.94
CA ALA A 51 -5.90 -10.71 2.95
C ALA A 51 -6.82 -9.62 2.37
N MET A 52 -6.31 -8.80 1.44
CA MET A 52 -7.13 -7.82 0.72
C MET A 52 -8.14 -8.47 -0.22
N ALA A 53 -7.75 -9.53 -0.93
CA ALA A 53 -8.62 -10.23 -1.88
C ALA A 53 -9.80 -10.98 -1.24
N ASN A 54 -9.70 -11.31 0.05
CA ASN A 54 -10.73 -12.02 0.81
C ASN A 54 -11.45 -11.13 1.82
N VAL A 55 -11.32 -9.80 1.73
CA VAL A 55 -12.14 -8.90 2.56
C VAL A 55 -13.61 -8.98 2.05
N PRO A 56 -14.61 -9.11 2.94
CA PRO A 56 -16.01 -9.12 2.56
C PRO A 56 -16.50 -7.82 1.90
#